data_AF-A0A920H813-F1
#
_entry.id   AF-A0A920H813-F1
#
_cell.length_a   1.000
_cell.length_b   1.000
_cell.length_c   1.000
_cell.angle_alpha   90.00
_cell.angle_beta   90.00
_cell.angle_gamma   90.00
#
_symmetry.space_group_name_H-M   'P 1'
#
loop_
_entity.id
_entity.type
_entity.pdbx_description
1 polymer ?
#
loop_
_entity_poly.entity_id
_entity_poly.type
_entity_poly.pdbx_seq_one_letter_code
_entity_poly.pdbx_strand_id
1 'polypeptide(L)'
;MKLLPRLYIPNEGKILIDGYDIQKVELDSLRKQIGIVPQDSLLFRGTIRENISLTNSEISEEEIINVAKLANAHDFIMELPNGYSTEVRKGEVL
;
A
#
# COMPACT_ATOMS: atom_id res chain seq x y z
N MET A 1 10.93 1.63 -9.72
CA MET A 1 10.23 2.88 -10.13
C MET A 1 10.44 3.95 -9.07
N LYS A 2 11.21 5.02 -9.33
CA LYS A 2 11.55 6.03 -8.30
C LYS A 2 11.27 7.49 -8.69
N LEU A 3 11.19 7.80 -9.98
CA LEU A 3 10.99 9.18 -10.46
C LEU A 3 9.52 9.63 -10.43
N LEU A 4 8.58 8.76 -10.82
CA LEU A 4 7.15 9.06 -10.88
C LEU A 4 6.54 9.51 -9.54
N PRO A 5 6.75 8.81 -8.40
CA PRO A 5 6.31 9.28 -7.08
C PRO A 5 7.16 10.43 -6.51
N ARG A 6 8.06 10.99 -7.33
CA ARG A 6 9.00 12.07 -6.99
C ARG A 6 9.83 11.74 -5.75
N LEU A 7 10.34 10.51 -5.67
CA LEU A 7 11.38 10.13 -4.70
C LEU A 7 12.75 10.66 -5.13
N TYR A 8 12.94 10.85 -6.43
CA TYR A 8 14.07 11.55 -7.03
C TYR A 8 13.55 12.45 -8.17
N ILE A 9 14.33 13.47 -8.51
CA ILE A 9 14.04 14.39 -9.61
C ILE A 9 14.89 13.97 -10.81
N PRO A 10 14.35 13.95 -12.05
CA PRO A 10 15.15 13.67 -13.23
C PRO A 10 16.23 14.75 -13.44
N ASN A 11 17.43 14.34 -13.83
CA ASN A 11 18.53 15.27 -14.14
C ASN A 11 18.21 16.15 -15.36
N GLU A 12 17.54 15.57 -16.36
CA GLU A 12 17.12 16.25 -17.58
C GLU A 12 15.71 15.78 -17.97
N GLY A 13 14.95 16.66 -18.65
CA GLY A 13 13.59 16.38 -19.08
C GLY A 13 12.52 16.63 -18.01
N LYS A 14 11.30 16.15 -18.27
CA LYS A 14 10.12 16.33 -17.42
C LYS A 14 9.25 15.08 -17.44
N ILE A 15 8.56 14.83 -16.34
CA ILE A 15 7.54 13.79 -16.24
C ILE A 15 6.20 14.48 -16.16
N LEU A 16 5.28 14.08 -17.03
CA LEU A 16 3.94 14.65 -17.12
C LEU A 16 2.91 13.58 -16.73
N ILE A 17 1.90 13.98 -15.96
CA ILE A 17 0.67 13.22 -15.76
C ILE A 17 -0.45 14.09 -16.34
N ASP A 18 -1.20 13.55 -17.29
CA ASP A 18 -2.24 14.30 -18.03
C ASP A 18 -1.77 15.63 -18.63
N GLY A 19 -0.49 15.69 -19.04
CA GLY A 19 0.14 16.89 -19.57
C GLY A 19 0.64 17.90 -18.52
N TYR A 20 0.38 17.66 -17.23
CA TYR A 20 0.86 18.50 -16.14
C TYR A 20 2.20 18.00 -15.60
N ASP A 21 3.17 18.91 -15.46
CA ASP A 21 4.48 18.62 -14.89
C ASP A 21 4.34 18.24 -13.42
N ILE A 22 4.77 17.03 -13.06
CA ILE A 22 4.69 16.53 -11.69
C ILE A 22 5.52 17.36 -10.70
N GLN A 23 6.45 18.21 -11.17
CA GLN A 23 7.19 19.13 -10.32
C GLN A 23 6.39 20.37 -9.90
N LYS A 24 5.28 20.66 -10.59
CA LYS A 24 4.43 21.84 -10.34
C LYS A 24 3.20 21.55 -9.47
N VAL A 25 3.06 20.31 -8.98
CA VAL A 25 1.96 19.90 -8.11
C VAL A 25 2.47 19.59 -6.70
N GLU A 26 1.56 19.66 -5.73
CA GLU A 26 1.85 19.31 -4.35
C GLU A 26 2.22 17.83 -4.22
N LEU A 27 3.27 17.56 -3.44
CA LEU A 27 3.84 16.22 -3.31
C LEU A 27 2.85 15.22 -2.71
N ASP A 28 2.08 15.68 -1.71
CA ASP A 28 1.07 14.87 -1.04
C ASP A 28 -0.07 14.49 -2.00
N SER A 29 -0.56 15.46 -2.77
CA SER A 29 -1.59 15.22 -3.79
C SER A 29 -1.14 14.23 -4.87
N LEU A 30 0.10 14.37 -5.35
CA LEU A 30 0.69 13.44 -6.32
C LEU A 30 0.74 12.01 -5.76
N ARG A 31 1.22 11.83 -4.53
CA ARG A 31 1.43 10.50 -3.93
C ARG A 31 0.13 9.82 -3.54
N LYS A 32 -0.91 10.56 -3.13
CA LYS A 32 -2.24 10.01 -2.85
C LYS A 32 -2.90 9.37 -4.08
N GLN A 33 -2.48 9.76 -5.29
CA GLN A 33 -3.00 9.23 -6.54
C GLN A 33 -2.18 8.05 -7.09
N ILE A 34 -1.12 7.64 -6.40
CA ILE A 34 -0.21 6.58 -6.86
C ILE A 34 -0.19 5.45 -5.84
N GLY A 35 -0.80 4.31 -6.20
CA GLY A 35 -0.58 3.05 -5.51
C GLY A 35 0.73 2.39 -5.93
N ILE A 36 1.55 1.95 -4.97
CA ILE A 36 2.81 1.24 -5.24
C ILE A 36 2.75 -0.14 -4.61
N VAL A 37 2.88 -1.18 -5.43
CA VAL A 37 3.09 -2.56 -4.98
C VAL A 37 4.57 -2.90 -5.19
N PRO A 38 5.39 -2.98 -4.12
CA PRO A 38 6.81 -3.30 -4.25
C PRO A 38 7.00 -4.76 -4.69
N GLN A 39 8.14 -5.05 -5.32
CA GLN A 39 8.49 -6.43 -5.72
C GLN A 39 8.68 -7.33 -4.50
N ASP A 40 9.31 -6.81 -3.44
CA ASP A 40 9.39 -7.46 -2.14
C ASP A 40 8.32 -6.89 -1.22
N SER A 41 7.38 -7.73 -0.79
CA SER A 41 6.33 -7.32 0.15
C SER A 41 6.94 -6.91 1.49
N LEU A 42 6.44 -5.80 2.02
CA LEU A 42 6.82 -5.27 3.32
C LEU A 42 5.68 -5.54 4.31
N LEU A 43 5.91 -6.48 5.24
CA LEU A 43 5.05 -6.66 6.39
C LEU A 43 5.66 -5.93 7.59
N PHE A 44 4.83 -5.14 8.27
CA PHE A 44 5.15 -4.50 9.53
C PHE A 44 4.79 -5.46 10.67
N ARG A 45 5.56 -5.37 11.76
CA ARG A 45 5.23 -6.12 12.98
C ARG A 45 3.88 -5.66 13.50
N GLY A 46 2.94 -6.59 13.62
CA GLY A 46 1.58 -6.33 14.05
C GLY A 46 0.65 -7.42 13.53
N THR A 47 -0.66 -7.19 13.57
CA THR A 47 -1.64 -8.11 13.01
C THR A 47 -1.81 -7.92 11.50
N ILE A 48 -2.40 -8.90 10.80
CA ILE A 48 -2.82 -8.75 9.39
C ILE A 48 -3.74 -7.54 9.25
N ARG A 49 -4.68 -7.38 10.18
CA ARG A 49 -5.59 -6.22 10.25
C ARG A 49 -4.84 -4.89 10.24
N GLU A 50 -3.84 -4.75 11.11
CA GLU A 50 -3.01 -3.54 11.21
C GLU A 50 -2.18 -3.31 9.95
N ASN A 51 -1.75 -4.37 9.27
CA ASN A 51 -1.05 -4.25 7.98
C ASN A 51 -1.96 -3.78 6.85
N ILE A 52 -3.24 -4.19 6.83
CA ILE A 52 -4.21 -3.71 5.84
C ILE A 52 -4.57 -2.24 6.09
N SER A 53 -4.71 -1.84 7.36
CA SER A 53 -5.11 -0.48 7.75
C SER A 53 -3.95 0.52 7.90
N LEU A 54 -2.73 0.17 7.47
CA LEU A 54 -1.52 1.00 7.63
C LEU A 54 -1.69 2.45 7.20
N THR A 55 -2.42 2.69 6.11
CA THR A 55 -2.61 4.02 5.52
C THR A 55 -3.87 4.74 6.02
N ASN A 56 -4.74 4.02 6.75
CA ASN A 56 -5.96 4.56 7.33
C ASN A 56 -6.38 3.73 8.55
N SER A 57 -6.04 4.21 9.75
CA SER A 57 -6.39 3.52 11.01
C SER A 57 -7.88 3.58 11.36
N GLU A 58 -8.66 4.44 10.69
CA GLU A 58 -10.10 4.60 10.92
C GLU A 58 -10.95 3.72 9.97
N ILE A 59 -10.30 2.91 9.12
CA ILE A 59 -11.00 1.97 8.23
C ILE A 59 -11.85 0.99 9.05
N SER A 60 -13.09 0.79 8.63
CA SER A 60 -14.01 -0.12 9.31
C SER A 60 -13.64 -1.59 9.07
N GLU A 61 -14.02 -2.48 9.99
CA GLU A 61 -13.79 -3.93 9.84
C GLU A 61 -14.44 -4.49 8.56
N GLU A 62 -15.63 -4.00 8.20
CA GLU A 62 -16.30 -4.39 6.96
C GLU A 62 -15.46 -4.02 5.74
N GLU A 63 -14.89 -2.82 5.73
CA GLU A 63 -14.06 -2.35 4.63
C GLU A 63 -12.72 -3.10 4.56
N ILE A 64 -12.12 -3.44 5.71
CA ILE A 64 -10.95 -4.34 5.79
C ILE A 64 -11.25 -5.68 5.10
N ILE A 65 -12.39 -6.29 5.42
CA ILE A 65 -12.80 -7.57 4.82
C ILE A 65 -13.03 -7.41 3.31
N ASN A 66 -13.66 -6.32 2.89
CA ASN A 66 -13.93 -6.06 1.49
C ASN A 66 -12.63 -5.87 0.69
N VAL A 67 -11.66 -5.09 1.17
CA VAL A 67 -10.38 -4.92 0.47
C VAL A 67 -9.57 -6.21 0.45
N ALA A 68 -9.62 -7.02 1.51
CA ALA A 68 -8.98 -8.32 1.55
C ALA A 68 -9.61 -9.30 0.54
N LYS A 69 -10.94 -9.27 0.35
CA LYS A 69 -11.61 -10.04 -0.70
C LYS A 69 -11.21 -9.59 -2.10
N LEU A 70 -11.15 -8.28 -2.34
CA LEU A 70 -10.70 -7.71 -3.62
C LEU A 70 -9.25 -8.09 -3.93
N ALA A 71 -8.40 -8.20 -2.92
CA ALA A 71 -7.02 -8.65 -3.03
C ALA A 71 -6.87 -10.19 -3.08
N ASN A 72 -7.97 -10.95 -3.10
CA ASN A 72 -7.98 -12.41 -3.02
C ASN A 72 -7.23 -12.97 -1.78
N ALA A 73 -7.27 -12.22 -0.69
CA ALA A 73 -6.57 -12.53 0.55
C ALA A 73 -7.49 -13.08 1.65
N HIS A 74 -8.78 -12.76 1.59
CA HIS A 74 -9.71 -13.08 2.67
C HIS A 74 -9.72 -14.57 3.04
N ASP A 75 -9.80 -15.46 2.05
CA ASP A 75 -9.99 -16.89 2.30
C ASP A 75 -8.77 -17.48 3.02
N PHE A 76 -7.55 -17.18 2.56
CA PHE A 76 -6.34 -17.65 3.24
C PHE A 76 -6.19 -17.04 4.64
N ILE A 77 -6.57 -15.77 4.82
CA ILE A 77 -6.52 -15.12 6.14
C ILE A 77 -7.42 -15.88 7.11
N MET A 78 -8.61 -16.30 6.67
CA MET A 78 -9.56 -17.04 7.50
C MET A 78 -9.13 -18.48 7.81
N GLU A 79 -8.23 -19.07 7.01
CA GLU A 79 -7.61 -20.37 7.30
C GLU A 79 -6.55 -20.29 8.42
N LEU A 80 -6.04 -19.10 8.72
CA LEU A 80 -5.08 -18.91 9.81
C LEU A 80 -5.77 -19.06 11.18
N PRO A 81 -5.08 -19.61 12.20
CA PRO A 81 -5.67 -19.87 13.51
C PRO A 81 -6.33 -18.66 14.18
N ASN A 82 -5.81 -17.45 13.92
CA ASN A 82 -6.28 -16.20 14.51
C ASN A 82 -6.91 -15.24 13.47
N GLY A 83 -7.16 -15.69 12.24
CA GLY A 83 -7.76 -14.86 11.21
C GLY A 83 -6.97 -13.55 10.97
N TYR A 84 -7.70 -12.43 10.89
CA TYR A 84 -7.13 -11.08 10.78
C TYR A 84 -6.30 -10.65 12.00
N SER A 85 -6.48 -11.29 13.16
CA SER A 85 -5.68 -11.06 14.37
C SER A 85 -4.38 -11.86 14.38
N THR A 86 -4.07 -12.60 13.32
CA THR A 86 -2.78 -13.28 13.18
C THR A 86 -1.65 -12.26 13.17
N GLU A 87 -0.68 -12.43 14.07
CA GLU A 87 0.52 -11.61 14.11
C GLU A 87 1.46 -11.98 12.95
N VAL A 88 2.03 -10.96 12.32
CA VAL A 88 2.99 -11.05 11.24
C VAL A 88 4.20 -10.18 11.53
N ARG A 89 5.36 -10.57 11.00
CA ARG A 89 6.59 -9.75 11.03
C ARG A 89 7.33 -9.81 9.70
N LYS A 90 8.21 -8.84 9.47
CA LYS A 90 9.09 -8.81 8.29
C LYS A 90 9.87 -10.13 8.15
N GLY A 91 9.68 -10.83 7.03
CA GLY A 91 10.36 -12.09 6.71
C GLY A 91 9.54 -13.36 6.97
N GLU A 92 8.35 -13.25 7.57
CA GLU A 92 7.37 -14.34 7.53
C GLU A 92 6.72 -14.36 6.14
N VAL A 93 6.84 -15.50 5.45
CA VAL A 93 6.09 -15.77 4.23
C VAL A 93 4.72 -16.28 4.70
N LEU A 94 3.67 -15.53 4.40
CA LEU A 94 2.29 -16.00 4.48
C LEU A 94 2.01 -16.95 3.31
#